data_AF-A0A626MWS8-F1
#
_entry.id   AF-A0A626MWS8-F1
#
_cell.length_a   1.000
_cell.length_b   1.000
_cell.length_c   1.000
_cell.angle_alpha   90.00
_cell.angle_beta   90.00
_cell.angle_gamma   90.00
#
_symmetry.space_group_name_H-M   'P 1'
#
loop_
_entity.id
_entity.type
_entity.pdbx_description
1 polymer ?
#
loop_
_entity_poly.entity_id
_entity_poly.type
_entity_poly.pdbx_seq_one_letter_code
_entity_poly.pdbx_strand_id
1 'polypeptide(L)'
;RLQPYYDRADRPRINAWQTLVNHHYGLRDPNAPENRRTLVTPNNLPKAKQEAAEAITRGLEALYRAGAIKTRQDVTEALTAAGFEVVRTTRSSISIADPEGGRNLRLKGALYEQSFTNGNRLREETERASRFYREHAEQRVQEARRVCRQGTELKQAENQRRYQRTYNIRETATGYAEHHREHAAQHHRGRTVPAAEKPALAGDQRAGTVSGADRAQRHGRHFPGVLGADSV
;
A
#
# COMPACT_ATOMS: atom_id res chain seq x y z
N ARG A 1 -8.40 0.48 13.24
CA ARG A 1 -7.42 1.46 12.70
C ARG A 1 -7.05 1.02 11.30
N LEU A 2 -7.28 1.86 10.28
CA LEU A 2 -6.86 1.58 8.90
C LEU A 2 -5.32 1.51 8.88
N GLN A 3 -4.76 0.49 8.23
CA GLN A 3 -3.32 0.44 7.98
C GLN A 3 -3.01 1.45 6.86
N PRO A 4 -2.18 2.48 7.10
CA PRO A 4 -1.76 3.39 6.05
C PRO A 4 -0.99 2.64 4.95
N TYR A 5 -1.04 3.16 3.73
CA TYR A 5 -0.23 2.67 2.62
C TYR A 5 1.26 2.73 2.96
N TYR A 6 1.96 1.62 2.78
CA TYR A 6 3.40 1.48 2.92
C TYR A 6 4.01 0.99 1.61
N ASP A 7 4.61 1.90 0.87
CA ASP A 7 5.02 1.71 -0.53
C ASP A 7 5.81 0.42 -0.79
N ARG A 8 6.80 0.11 0.07
CA ARG A 8 7.65 -1.06 -0.10
C ARG A 8 6.88 -2.39 -0.05
N ALA A 9 5.80 -2.46 0.74
CA ALA A 9 4.98 -3.67 0.85
C ALA A 9 3.79 -3.65 -0.11
N ASP A 10 3.17 -2.50 -0.31
CA ASP A 10 1.90 -2.38 -1.04
C ASP A 10 2.09 -2.23 -2.55
N ARG A 11 3.12 -1.50 -3.01
CA ARG A 11 3.36 -1.26 -4.44
C ARG A 11 3.41 -2.55 -5.26
N PRO A 12 4.15 -3.60 -4.86
CA PRO A 12 4.18 -4.85 -5.63
C PRO A 12 2.80 -5.51 -5.76
N ARG A 13 2.00 -5.49 -4.68
CA ARG A 13 0.64 -6.07 -4.67
C ARG A 13 -0.32 -5.30 -5.57
N ILE A 14 -0.30 -3.97 -5.48
CA ILE A 14 -1.14 -3.10 -6.31
C ILE A 14 -0.76 -3.24 -7.79
N ASN A 15 0.54 -3.25 -8.11
CA ASN A 15 1.01 -3.43 -9.48
C ASN A 15 0.61 -4.80 -10.05
N ALA A 16 0.70 -5.86 -9.24
CA ALA A 16 0.25 -7.20 -9.64
C ALA A 16 -1.26 -7.22 -9.90
N TRP A 17 -2.07 -6.66 -8.98
CA TRP A 17 -3.51 -6.54 -9.16
C TRP A 17 -3.86 -5.76 -10.44
N GLN A 18 -3.23 -4.59 -10.67
CA GLN A 18 -3.43 -3.79 -11.87
C GLN A 18 -3.11 -4.60 -13.14
N THR A 19 -2.00 -5.35 -13.14
CA THR A 19 -1.61 -6.20 -14.28
C THR A 19 -2.67 -7.26 -14.57
N LEU A 20 -3.19 -7.93 -13.54
CA LEU A 20 -4.23 -8.96 -13.70
C LEU A 20 -5.56 -8.39 -14.17
N VAL A 21 -5.99 -7.25 -13.61
CA VAL A 21 -7.23 -6.58 -14.02
C VAL A 21 -7.12 -6.11 -15.46
N ASN A 22 -6.02 -5.47 -15.84
CA ASN A 22 -5.80 -5.03 -17.21
C ASN A 22 -5.82 -6.21 -18.18
N HIS A 23 -5.16 -7.32 -17.84
CA HIS A 23 -5.17 -8.52 -18.66
C HIS A 23 -6.56 -9.15 -18.78
N HIS A 24 -7.30 -9.28 -17.67
CA HIS A 24 -8.60 -9.93 -17.65
C HIS A 24 -9.66 -9.17 -18.47
N TYR A 25 -9.64 -7.83 -18.42
CA TYR A 25 -10.62 -6.99 -19.11
C TYR A 25 -10.09 -6.40 -20.42
N GLY A 26 -8.87 -6.73 -20.85
CA GLY A 26 -8.26 -6.13 -22.03
C GLY A 26 -8.05 -4.62 -21.94
N LEU A 27 -7.81 -4.09 -20.73
CA LEU A 27 -7.63 -2.64 -20.52
C LEU A 27 -6.27 -2.18 -21.01
N ARG A 28 -6.23 -0.91 -21.41
CA ARG A 28 -5.01 -0.25 -21.86
C ARG A 28 -4.00 -0.15 -20.71
N ASP A 29 -2.85 -0.79 -20.86
CA ASP A 29 -1.79 -0.78 -19.85
C ASP A 29 -1.02 0.55 -19.87
N PRO A 30 -1.05 1.36 -18.79
CA PRO A 30 -0.34 2.64 -18.76
C PRO A 30 1.19 2.52 -18.85
N ASN A 31 1.75 1.33 -18.60
CA ASN A 31 3.20 1.09 -18.66
C ASN A 31 3.67 0.64 -20.05
N ALA A 32 2.75 0.36 -20.98
CA ALA A 32 3.10 -0.05 -22.33
C ALA A 32 3.85 1.10 -23.06
N PRO A 33 4.95 0.83 -23.79
CA PRO A 33 5.74 1.86 -24.46
C PRO A 33 4.93 2.78 -25.39
N GLU A 34 3.96 2.22 -26.11
CA GLU A 34 3.04 2.93 -27.01
C GLU A 34 2.09 3.90 -26.27
N ASN A 35 1.96 3.78 -24.95
CA ASN A 35 1.06 4.60 -24.13
C ASN A 35 1.81 5.72 -23.39
N ARG A 36 3.12 5.88 -23.64
CA ARG A 36 3.92 6.93 -23.03
C ARG A 36 3.43 8.31 -23.48
N ARG A 37 3.22 9.19 -22.51
CA ARG A 37 2.79 10.58 -22.75
C ARG A 37 3.99 11.44 -23.16
N THR A 38 3.75 12.42 -24.03
CA THR A 38 4.74 13.46 -24.37
C THR A 38 5.17 14.26 -23.14
N LEU A 39 4.21 14.58 -22.27
CA LEU A 39 4.39 15.30 -21.02
C LEU A 39 3.69 14.55 -19.87
N VAL A 40 4.37 14.48 -18.73
CA VAL A 40 3.88 13.93 -17.46
C VAL A 40 3.94 15.04 -16.42
N THR A 41 2.78 15.57 -16.08
CA THR A 41 2.64 16.64 -15.09
C THR A 41 2.31 16.06 -13.72
N PRO A 42 3.00 16.45 -12.63
CA PRO A 42 2.62 16.05 -11.28
C PRO A 42 1.26 16.63 -10.87
N ASN A 43 0.40 15.83 -10.24
CA ASN A 43 -0.95 16.27 -9.82
C ASN A 43 -0.93 17.43 -8.80
N ASN A 44 0.16 17.61 -8.06
CA ASN A 44 0.32 18.66 -7.05
C ASN A 44 1.04 19.92 -7.57
N LEU A 45 1.29 20.01 -8.87
CA LEU A 45 1.92 21.18 -9.47
C LEU A 45 0.90 22.34 -9.53
N PRO A 46 1.25 23.59 -9.17
CA PRO A 46 0.33 24.73 -9.31
C PRO A 46 -0.15 24.91 -10.75
N LYS A 47 -1.43 25.28 -10.94
CA LYS A 47 -2.09 25.33 -12.26
C LYS A 47 -1.31 26.13 -13.30
N ALA A 48 -0.82 27.32 -12.95
CA ALA A 48 -0.01 28.15 -13.85
C ALA A 48 1.25 27.43 -14.37
N LYS A 49 1.91 26.63 -13.51
CA LYS A 49 3.08 25.83 -13.91
C LYS A 49 2.70 24.62 -14.77
N GLN A 50 1.51 24.05 -14.57
CA GLN A 50 0.97 23.02 -15.46
C GLN A 50 0.74 23.60 -16.85
N GLU A 51 0.06 24.75 -16.93
CA GLU A 51 -0.23 25.45 -18.18
C GLU A 51 1.06 25.86 -18.91
N ALA A 52 2.07 26.33 -18.18
CA ALA A 52 3.39 26.64 -18.73
C ALA A 52 4.09 25.38 -19.29
N ALA A 53 4.10 24.27 -18.54
CA ALA A 53 4.67 23.01 -19.01
C ALA A 53 3.98 22.51 -20.29
N GLU A 54 2.64 22.58 -20.33
CA GLU A 54 1.87 22.20 -21.50
C GLU A 54 2.14 23.12 -22.70
N ALA A 55 2.23 24.44 -22.49
CA ALA A 55 2.55 25.39 -23.55
C ALA A 55 3.94 25.13 -24.15
N ILE A 56 4.95 24.90 -23.29
CA ILE A 56 6.30 24.55 -23.69
C ILE A 56 6.28 23.24 -24.50
N THR A 57 5.61 22.20 -24.00
CA THR A 57 5.49 20.93 -24.72
C THR A 57 4.81 21.11 -26.08
N ARG A 58 3.72 21.89 -26.18
CA ARG A 58 3.05 22.16 -27.46
C ARG A 58 3.99 22.84 -28.46
N GLY A 59 4.80 23.80 -28.02
CA GLY A 59 5.81 24.45 -28.86
C GLY A 59 6.87 23.46 -29.37
N LEU A 60 7.40 22.63 -28.46
CA LEU A 60 8.38 21.59 -28.81
C LEU A 60 7.78 20.53 -29.75
N GLU A 61 6.51 20.15 -29.58
CA GLU A 61 5.81 19.25 -30.48
C GLU A 61 5.67 19.83 -31.89
N ALA A 62 5.40 21.13 -32.01
CA ALA A 62 5.34 21.80 -33.31
C ALA A 62 6.70 21.76 -34.03
N LEU A 63 7.79 22.06 -33.31
CA LEU A 63 9.15 21.98 -33.84
C LEU A 63 9.55 20.54 -34.20
N TYR A 64 9.13 19.56 -33.40
CA TYR A 64 9.30 18.14 -33.68
C TYR A 64 8.60 17.72 -34.98
N ARG A 65 7.33 18.13 -35.17
CA ARG A 65 6.55 17.85 -36.39
C ARG A 65 7.14 18.53 -37.63
N ALA A 66 7.72 19.71 -37.46
CA ALA A 66 8.45 20.41 -38.52
C ALA A 66 9.83 19.79 -38.83
N GLY A 67 10.28 18.78 -38.06
CA GLY A 67 11.58 18.13 -38.24
C GLY A 67 12.77 18.94 -37.72
N ALA A 68 12.52 20.06 -37.03
CA ALA A 68 13.55 20.93 -36.45
C ALA A 68 14.16 20.34 -35.17
N ILE A 69 13.39 19.54 -34.43
CA ILE A 69 13.88 18.81 -33.25
C ILE A 69 14.04 17.34 -33.63
N LYS A 70 15.29 16.86 -33.59
CA LYS A 70 15.69 15.48 -33.88
C LYS A 70 16.32 14.75 -32.72
N THR A 71 16.83 15.44 -31.73
CA THR A 71 17.47 14.81 -30.58
C THR A 71 17.07 15.54 -29.31
N ARG A 72 17.41 14.94 -28.17
CA ARG A 72 17.24 15.63 -26.88
C ARG A 72 18.10 16.89 -26.78
N GLN A 73 19.23 16.92 -27.46
CA GLN A 73 20.08 18.09 -27.50
C GLN A 73 19.32 19.26 -28.15
N ASP A 74 18.66 19.01 -29.28
CA ASP A 74 17.83 20.00 -29.98
C ASP A 74 16.66 20.49 -29.12
N VAL A 75 16.08 19.63 -28.27
CA VAL A 75 15.08 20.04 -27.27
C VAL A 75 15.68 21.04 -26.27
N THR A 76 16.89 20.76 -25.79
CA THR A 76 17.58 21.62 -24.82
C THR A 76 17.94 22.96 -25.47
N GLU A 77 18.43 22.94 -26.70
CA GLU A 77 18.74 24.13 -27.49
C GLU A 77 17.50 24.96 -27.81
N ALA A 78 16.39 24.33 -28.18
CA ALA A 78 15.13 25.02 -28.41
C ALA A 78 14.59 25.70 -27.14
N LEU A 79 14.75 25.06 -25.98
CA LEU A 79 14.39 25.66 -24.69
C LEU A 79 15.25 26.90 -24.39
N THR A 80 16.57 26.79 -24.55
CA THR A 80 17.50 27.91 -24.35
C THR A 80 17.26 29.05 -25.34
N ALA A 81 17.02 28.73 -26.62
CA ALA A 81 16.72 29.71 -27.66
C ALA A 81 15.39 30.46 -27.41
N ALA A 82 14.42 29.79 -26.76
CA ALA A 82 13.19 30.42 -26.30
C ALA A 82 13.35 31.24 -25.00
N GLY A 83 14.58 31.35 -24.47
CA GLY A 83 14.90 32.14 -23.28
C GLY A 83 14.77 31.40 -21.95
N PHE A 84 14.55 30.08 -21.96
CA PHE A 84 14.50 29.30 -20.72
C PHE A 84 15.90 28.87 -20.29
N GLU A 85 16.22 29.06 -19.02
CA GLU A 85 17.46 28.54 -18.44
C GLU A 85 17.30 27.06 -18.08
N VAL A 86 18.09 26.18 -18.70
CA VAL A 86 18.12 24.75 -18.36
C VAL A 86 19.07 24.50 -17.19
N VAL A 87 18.51 24.30 -16.01
CA VAL A 87 19.27 24.16 -14.75
C VAL A 87 19.79 22.75 -14.53
N ARG A 88 19.07 21.72 -15.01
CA ARG A 88 19.48 20.33 -14.81
C ARG A 88 18.89 19.41 -15.86
N THR A 89 19.69 18.45 -16.31
CA THR A 89 19.23 17.31 -17.10
C THR A 89 19.45 16.01 -16.33
N THR A 90 18.50 15.07 -16.45
CA THR A 90 18.57 13.72 -15.88
C THR A 90 18.28 12.70 -16.96
N ARG A 91 18.28 11.39 -16.68
CA ARG A 91 17.91 10.39 -17.70
C ARG A 91 16.51 10.60 -18.29
N SER A 92 15.53 11.01 -17.49
CA SER A 92 14.11 11.05 -17.87
C SER A 92 13.43 12.41 -17.78
N SER A 93 14.19 13.47 -17.52
CA SER A 93 13.62 14.82 -17.38
C SER A 93 14.65 15.91 -17.58
N ILE A 94 14.14 17.08 -17.97
CA ILE A 94 14.86 18.35 -18.06
C ILE A 94 14.19 19.31 -17.06
N SER A 95 14.98 20.00 -16.25
CA SER A 95 14.49 21.02 -15.33
C SER A 95 14.92 22.39 -15.80
N ILE A 96 13.96 23.30 -15.92
CA ILE A 96 14.20 24.70 -16.25
C ILE A 96 13.99 25.60 -15.04
N ALA A 97 14.71 26.71 -14.98
CA ALA A 97 14.50 27.73 -13.96
C ALA A 97 13.09 28.29 -14.07
N ASP A 98 12.54 28.72 -12.95
CA ASP A 98 11.30 29.51 -12.96
C ASP A 98 11.68 30.98 -13.25
N PRO A 99 11.22 31.58 -14.36
CA PRO A 99 11.56 32.96 -14.69
C PRO A 99 11.02 33.96 -13.65
N GLU A 100 9.95 33.61 -12.94
CA GLU A 100 9.37 34.41 -11.83
C GLU A 100 10.05 34.10 -10.48
N GLY A 101 11.08 33.26 -10.48
CA GLY A 101 11.75 32.77 -9.27
C GLY A 101 11.01 31.63 -8.57
N GLY A 102 11.71 30.95 -7.65
CA GLY A 102 11.16 29.83 -6.89
C GLY A 102 11.56 28.46 -7.43
N ARG A 103 10.69 27.45 -7.28
CA ARG A 103 11.03 26.05 -7.60
C ARG A 103 11.07 25.81 -9.11
N ASN A 104 12.18 25.26 -9.60
CA ASN A 104 12.38 24.84 -10.98
C ASN A 104 11.21 24.02 -11.53
N LEU A 105 10.85 24.27 -12.78
CA LEU A 105 9.85 23.49 -13.50
C LEU A 105 10.51 22.25 -14.10
N ARG A 106 10.11 21.08 -13.61
CA ARG A 106 10.59 19.79 -14.13
C ARG A 106 9.70 19.31 -15.27
N LEU A 107 10.27 19.26 -16.46
CA LEU A 107 9.67 18.71 -17.66
C LEU A 107 10.02 17.22 -17.79
N LYS A 108 9.00 16.36 -17.79
CA LYS A 108 9.13 14.91 -17.87
C LYS A 108 8.18 14.36 -18.93
N GLY A 109 8.61 13.35 -19.68
CA GLY A 109 7.81 12.70 -20.71
C GLY A 109 8.67 12.36 -21.93
N ALA A 110 8.07 11.76 -22.96
CA ALA A 110 8.80 11.13 -24.05
C ALA A 110 9.79 12.08 -24.78
N LEU A 111 9.47 13.36 -24.92
CA LEU A 111 10.37 14.36 -25.55
C LEU A 111 11.61 14.70 -24.71
N TYR A 112 11.55 14.46 -23.40
CA TYR A 112 12.59 14.89 -22.44
C TYR A 112 13.50 13.74 -21.99
N GLU A 113 13.23 12.51 -22.45
CA GLU A 113 14.02 11.32 -22.18
C GLU A 113 15.37 11.36 -22.90
N GLN A 114 16.43 10.84 -22.27
CA GLN A 114 17.77 10.74 -22.85
C GLN A 114 17.80 9.98 -24.18
N SER A 115 16.95 8.96 -24.31
CA SER A 115 16.83 8.15 -25.53
C SER A 115 15.98 8.81 -26.62
N PHE A 116 15.56 10.06 -26.45
CA PHE A 116 14.75 10.74 -27.44
C PHE A 116 15.56 11.03 -28.71
N THR A 117 15.04 10.56 -29.84
CA THR A 117 15.52 10.83 -31.19
C THR A 117 14.31 10.97 -32.12
N ASN A 118 14.36 11.77 -33.17
CA ASN A 118 13.29 11.89 -34.18
C ASN A 118 13.71 11.12 -35.43
N GLY A 119 12.74 10.45 -36.05
CA GLY A 119 12.94 9.69 -37.29
C GLY A 119 12.51 8.24 -37.17
N ASN A 120 12.75 7.48 -38.24
CA ASN A 120 12.39 6.06 -38.33
C ASN A 120 12.93 5.25 -37.15
N ARG A 121 14.13 5.59 -36.67
CA ARG A 121 14.74 4.92 -35.52
C ARG A 121 13.88 5.00 -34.25
N LEU A 122 13.25 6.13 -33.93
CA LEU A 122 12.38 6.22 -32.75
C LEU A 122 11.08 5.43 -32.93
N ARG A 123 10.49 5.49 -34.13
CA ARG A 123 9.29 4.70 -34.44
C ARG A 123 9.62 3.21 -34.37
N GLU A 124 10.69 2.78 -35.00
CA GLU A 124 11.19 1.41 -34.96
C GLU A 124 11.56 0.96 -33.54
N GLU A 125 12.25 1.78 -32.74
CA GLU A 125 12.59 1.48 -31.35
C GLU A 125 11.33 1.42 -30.47
N THR A 126 10.37 2.32 -30.67
CA THR A 126 9.08 2.30 -29.96
C THR A 126 8.28 1.06 -30.35
N GLU A 127 8.21 0.73 -31.62
CA GLU A 127 7.54 -0.47 -32.12
C GLU A 127 8.24 -1.75 -31.65
N ARG A 128 9.58 -1.81 -31.68
CA ARG A 128 10.37 -2.92 -31.11
C ARG A 128 10.09 -3.07 -29.63
N ALA A 129 10.15 -1.97 -28.87
CA ALA A 129 9.85 -1.97 -27.45
C ALA A 129 8.41 -2.41 -27.19
N SER A 130 7.44 -1.95 -28.00
CA SER A 130 6.02 -2.32 -27.89
C SER A 130 5.79 -3.78 -28.26
N ARG A 131 6.48 -4.30 -29.29
CA ARG A 131 6.46 -5.74 -29.67
C ARG A 131 7.01 -6.59 -28.54
N PHE A 132 8.23 -6.30 -28.10
CA PHE A 132 8.86 -6.97 -26.97
C PHE A 132 7.96 -6.91 -25.72
N TYR A 133 7.38 -5.75 -25.43
CA TYR A 133 6.46 -5.59 -24.31
C TYR A 133 5.21 -6.47 -24.45
N ARG A 134 4.63 -6.60 -25.64
CA ARG A 134 3.49 -7.48 -25.90
C ARG A 134 3.86 -8.96 -25.84
N GLU A 135 4.97 -9.36 -26.44
CA GLU A 135 5.49 -10.73 -26.42
C GLU A 135 5.71 -11.23 -24.98
N HIS A 136 6.23 -10.36 -24.11
CA HIS A 136 6.46 -10.68 -22.69
C HIS A 136 5.23 -10.44 -21.79
N ALA A 137 4.04 -10.19 -22.34
CA ALA A 137 2.83 -9.93 -21.53
C ALA A 137 2.43 -11.12 -20.66
N GLU A 138 2.50 -12.34 -21.20
CA GLU A 138 2.15 -13.56 -20.46
C GLU A 138 3.06 -13.76 -19.24
N GLN A 139 4.37 -13.53 -19.40
CA GLN A 139 5.32 -13.63 -18.28
C GLN A 139 4.97 -12.65 -17.16
N ARG A 140 4.61 -11.40 -17.51
CA ARG A 140 4.16 -10.41 -16.51
C ARG A 140 2.88 -10.84 -15.80
N VAL A 141 1.94 -11.45 -16.53
CA VAL A 141 0.70 -11.99 -15.96
C VAL A 141 1.00 -13.14 -14.99
N GLN A 142 1.88 -14.08 -15.36
CA GLN A 142 2.26 -15.19 -14.47
C GLN A 142 2.95 -14.70 -13.20
N GLU A 143 3.84 -13.72 -13.31
CA GLU A 143 4.49 -13.12 -12.15
C GLU A 143 3.47 -12.38 -11.26
N ALA A 144 2.56 -11.61 -11.85
CA ALA A 144 1.49 -10.96 -11.11
C ALA A 144 0.60 -11.97 -10.36
N ARG A 145 0.26 -13.10 -11.00
CA ARG A 145 -0.46 -14.20 -10.33
C ARG A 145 0.32 -14.76 -9.15
N ARG A 146 1.63 -14.95 -9.29
CA ARG A 146 2.51 -15.45 -8.21
C ARG A 146 2.51 -14.48 -7.02
N VAL A 147 2.68 -13.19 -7.26
CA VAL A 147 2.65 -12.14 -6.22
C VAL A 147 1.31 -12.11 -5.49
N CYS A 148 0.19 -12.17 -6.22
CA CYS A 148 -1.14 -12.18 -5.62
C CYS A 148 -1.40 -13.44 -4.77
N ARG A 149 -1.00 -14.63 -5.26
CA ARG A 149 -1.12 -15.88 -4.49
C ARG A 149 -0.32 -15.82 -3.19
N GLN A 150 0.97 -15.46 -3.29
CA GLN A 150 1.83 -15.32 -2.12
C GLN A 150 1.28 -14.31 -1.10
N GLY A 151 0.78 -13.16 -1.57
CA GLY A 151 0.15 -12.16 -0.70
C GLY A 151 -1.09 -12.70 0.02
N THR A 152 -1.89 -13.51 -0.68
CA THR A 152 -3.10 -14.15 -0.12
C THR A 152 -2.73 -15.18 0.94
N GLU A 153 -1.76 -16.05 0.65
CA GLU A 153 -1.26 -17.08 1.58
C GLU A 153 -0.69 -16.47 2.86
N LEU A 154 0.13 -15.42 2.73
CA LEU A 154 0.68 -14.70 3.88
C LEU A 154 -0.43 -14.07 4.74
N LYS A 155 -1.43 -13.44 4.11
CA LYS A 155 -2.53 -12.83 4.83
C LYS A 155 -3.42 -13.87 5.50
N GLN A 156 -3.66 -15.00 4.83
CA GLN A 156 -4.37 -16.14 5.39
C GLN A 156 -3.64 -16.67 6.64
N ALA A 157 -2.33 -16.91 6.56
CA ALA A 157 -1.54 -17.39 7.70
C ALA A 157 -1.51 -16.39 8.87
N GLU A 158 -1.36 -15.10 8.59
CA GLU A 158 -1.46 -14.04 9.62
C GLU A 158 -2.83 -14.06 10.31
N ASN A 159 -3.91 -14.10 9.52
CA ASN A 159 -5.28 -14.12 10.03
C ASN A 159 -5.54 -15.38 10.85
N GLN A 160 -5.08 -16.55 10.39
CA GLN A 160 -5.17 -17.81 11.14
C GLN A 160 -4.49 -17.67 12.50
N ARG A 161 -3.23 -17.21 12.57
CA ARG A 161 -2.53 -17.00 13.85
C ARG A 161 -3.25 -16.01 14.77
N ARG A 162 -3.77 -14.91 14.21
CA ARG A 162 -4.41 -13.84 14.96
C ARG A 162 -5.76 -14.25 15.56
N TYR A 163 -6.55 -15.01 14.79
CA TYR A 163 -7.92 -15.37 15.17
C TYR A 163 -8.07 -16.81 15.70
N GLN A 164 -7.06 -17.68 15.57
CA GLN A 164 -7.03 -18.99 16.26
C GLN A 164 -7.04 -18.81 17.79
N ARG A 165 -6.34 -17.81 18.32
CA ARG A 165 -6.34 -17.51 19.77
C ARG A 165 -7.71 -17.13 20.32
N THR A 166 -8.61 -16.62 19.49
CA THR A 166 -9.94 -16.18 19.91
C THR A 166 -10.93 -17.33 20.03
N TYR A 167 -10.69 -18.45 19.33
CA TYR A 167 -11.49 -19.68 19.46
C TYR A 167 -11.17 -20.43 20.76
N ASN A 168 -9.88 -20.53 21.14
CA ASN A 168 -9.48 -21.23 22.38
C ASN A 168 -9.94 -20.53 23.67
N ILE A 169 -10.21 -19.22 23.64
CA ILE A 169 -10.74 -18.47 24.80
C ILE A 169 -12.21 -18.85 25.10
N ARG A 170 -13.00 -19.19 24.07
CA ARG A 170 -14.37 -19.67 24.28
C ARG A 170 -14.39 -21.09 24.84
N GLU A 171 -13.50 -21.97 24.37
CA GLU A 171 -13.37 -23.33 24.91
C GLU A 171 -12.86 -23.37 26.35
N THR A 172 -11.90 -22.51 26.70
CA THR A 172 -11.41 -22.39 28.09
C THR A 172 -12.46 -21.78 29.02
N ALA A 173 -13.31 -20.87 28.54
CA ALA A 173 -14.44 -20.35 29.33
C ALA A 173 -15.55 -21.39 29.57
N THR A 174 -15.85 -22.26 28.58
CA THR A 174 -16.77 -23.39 28.76
C THR A 174 -16.21 -24.46 29.72
N GLY A 175 -14.91 -24.78 29.63
CA GLY A 175 -14.28 -25.74 30.53
C GLY A 175 -14.25 -25.26 32.00
N TYR A 176 -14.05 -23.96 32.24
CA TYR A 176 -14.15 -23.39 33.59
C TYR A 176 -15.58 -23.43 34.16
N ALA A 177 -16.60 -23.24 33.32
CA ALA A 177 -18.01 -23.33 33.74
C ALA A 177 -18.47 -24.78 34.01
N GLU A 178 -17.92 -25.75 33.29
CA GLU A 178 -18.19 -27.18 33.49
C GLU A 178 -17.52 -27.72 34.77
N HIS A 179 -16.27 -27.35 35.04
CA HIS A 179 -15.56 -27.77 36.26
C HIS A 179 -16.23 -27.23 37.55
N HIS A 180 -16.81 -26.01 37.50
CA HIS A 180 -17.60 -25.47 38.62
C HIS A 180 -18.96 -26.16 38.82
N ARG A 181 -19.60 -26.66 37.74
CA ARG A 181 -20.84 -27.46 37.86
C ARG A 181 -20.57 -28.84 38.45
N GLU A 182 -19.48 -29.50 38.06
CA GLU A 182 -19.13 -30.83 38.60
C GLU A 182 -18.80 -30.77 40.10
N HIS A 183 -18.07 -29.75 40.54
CA HIS A 183 -17.80 -29.53 41.97
C HIS A 183 -19.09 -29.26 42.77
N ALA A 184 -20.02 -28.47 42.24
CA ALA A 184 -21.31 -28.21 42.88
C ALA A 184 -22.20 -29.47 42.96
N ALA A 185 -22.19 -30.33 41.93
CA ALA A 185 -22.93 -31.58 41.91
C ALA A 185 -22.36 -32.62 42.90
N GLN A 186 -21.05 -32.65 43.10
CA GLN A 186 -20.40 -33.52 44.09
C GLN A 186 -20.75 -33.11 45.53
N HIS A 187 -20.84 -31.81 45.83
CA HIS A 187 -21.30 -31.32 47.14
C HIS A 187 -22.78 -31.65 47.43
N HIS A 188 -23.61 -31.81 46.40
CA HIS A 188 -25.04 -32.11 46.58
C HIS A 188 -25.32 -33.60 46.85
N ARG A 189 -24.44 -34.52 46.46
CA ARG A 189 -24.56 -35.97 46.75
C ARG A 189 -24.19 -36.36 48.19
N GLY A 190 -23.42 -35.54 48.90
CA GLY A 190 -23.02 -35.81 50.29
C GLY A 190 -24.03 -35.40 51.36
N ARG A 191 -25.18 -34.81 50.97
CA ARG A 191 -26.13 -34.19 51.92
C ARG A 191 -27.56 -34.67 51.66
N THR A 192 -27.79 -35.97 51.74
CA THR A 192 -29.13 -36.53 51.91
C THR A 192 -29.15 -37.40 53.16
N VAL A 193 -29.72 -36.86 54.24
CA VAL A 193 -30.19 -37.60 55.41
C VAL A 193 -31.71 -37.37 55.47
N PRO A 194 -32.53 -38.39 55.74
CA PRO A 194 -33.98 -38.27 55.64
C PRO A 194 -34.55 -37.46 56.80
N ALA A 195 -35.65 -36.77 56.49
CA ALA A 195 -36.34 -35.82 57.34
C ALA A 195 -37.02 -36.49 58.55
N ALA A 196 -36.79 -35.94 59.75
CA ALA A 196 -37.68 -36.10 60.89
C ALA A 196 -37.80 -34.77 61.65
N GLU A 197 -39.05 -34.29 61.68
CA GLU A 197 -39.75 -33.51 62.71
C GLU A 197 -39.19 -32.17 63.22
N LYS A 198 -40.03 -31.13 63.05
CA LYS A 198 -39.90 -29.78 63.60
C LYS A 198 -40.02 -29.77 65.14
N PRO A 199 -39.47 -28.74 65.80
CA PRO A 199 -40.39 -27.78 66.40
C PRO A 199 -40.02 -26.32 66.15
N ALA A 200 -41.02 -25.46 66.34
CA ALA A 200 -40.99 -24.01 66.15
C ALA A 200 -40.53 -23.26 67.42
N LEU A 201 -39.86 -22.11 67.26
CA LEU A 201 -40.17 -20.84 67.96
C LEU A 201 -39.13 -19.74 67.67
N ALA A 202 -39.65 -18.51 67.50
CA ALA A 202 -39.05 -17.17 67.65
C ALA A 202 -37.78 -16.86 66.80
N GLY A 203 -37.73 -15.83 65.96
CA GLY A 203 -38.21 -14.48 66.14
C GLY A 203 -36.98 -13.56 66.24
N ASP A 204 -36.73 -12.76 65.21
CA ASP A 204 -36.34 -11.35 65.26
C ASP A 204 -35.52 -10.91 64.03
N GLN A 205 -35.69 -9.64 63.71
CA GLN A 205 -35.37 -8.91 62.49
C GLN A 205 -33.90 -8.51 62.43
N ARG A 206 -33.33 -8.33 61.22
CA ARG A 206 -32.81 -7.02 60.74
C ARG A 206 -32.04 -7.13 59.43
N ALA A 207 -32.24 -6.08 58.64
CA ALA A 207 -31.55 -5.73 57.40
C ALA A 207 -30.06 -5.41 57.61
N GLY A 208 -29.28 -5.44 56.52
CA GLY A 208 -27.91 -4.94 56.54
C GLY A 208 -27.17 -5.10 55.22
N THR A 209 -27.20 -4.03 54.42
CA THR A 209 -26.49 -3.79 53.18
C THR A 209 -24.96 -3.77 53.29
N VAL A 210 -24.29 -4.25 52.21
CA VAL A 210 -23.11 -3.71 51.49
C VAL A 210 -21.97 -3.07 52.29
N SER A 211 -20.75 -3.56 52.10
CA SER A 211 -19.50 -2.80 51.82
C SER A 211 -18.32 -3.78 51.72
N GLY A 212 -17.31 -3.66 50.87
CA GLY A 212 -16.91 -2.52 50.08
C GLY A 212 -15.81 -2.88 49.07
N ALA A 213 -15.46 -1.85 48.31
CA ALA A 213 -14.25 -1.74 47.49
C ALA A 213 -13.01 -2.20 48.29
N ASP A 214 -11.90 -2.59 47.67
CA ASP A 214 -11.03 -1.65 46.96
C ASP A 214 -9.73 -2.38 46.56
N ARG A 215 -9.06 -1.81 45.55
CA ARG A 215 -7.61 -1.87 45.30
C ARG A 215 -7.00 -3.23 44.87
N ALA A 216 -5.99 -3.31 44.01
CA ALA A 216 -5.05 -2.31 43.51
C ALA A 216 -4.33 -2.83 42.25
N GLN A 217 -3.96 -1.86 41.40
CA GLN A 217 -2.62 -1.67 40.83
C GLN A 217 -2.00 -2.69 39.83
N ARG A 218 -1.74 -2.09 38.65
CA ARG A 218 -0.45 -2.03 37.92
C ARG A 218 0.13 -3.36 37.44
N HIS A 219 0.44 -3.43 36.14
CA HIS A 219 1.82 -3.31 35.66
C HIS A 219 1.84 -3.23 34.13
N GLY A 220 2.43 -2.17 33.60
CA GLY A 220 2.86 -2.10 32.21
C GLY A 220 4.02 -3.07 31.99
N ARG A 221 4.08 -3.66 30.79
CA ARG A 221 5.25 -4.44 30.36
C ARG A 221 5.84 -3.86 29.09
N HIS A 222 7.11 -3.53 29.23
CA HIS A 222 8.15 -3.29 28.24
C HIS A 222 8.14 -4.32 27.11
N PHE A 223 8.37 -3.84 25.88
CA PHE A 223 8.90 -4.64 24.77
C PHE A 223 10.43 -4.60 24.83
N PRO A 224 11.15 -5.74 24.80
CA PRO A 224 12.58 -5.73 24.56
C PRO A 224 12.85 -5.69 23.05
N GLY A 225 13.69 -4.75 22.64
CA GLY A 225 14.33 -4.75 21.34
C GLY A 225 15.43 -5.80 21.28
N VAL A 226 15.70 -6.30 20.08
CA VAL A 226 16.93 -7.00 19.74
C VAL A 226 17.52 -6.27 18.53
N LEU A 227 18.65 -5.61 18.76
CA LEU A 227 19.61 -5.12 17.78
C LEU A 227 20.94 -5.86 18.00
N GLY A 228 21.67 -6.07 16.90
CA GLY A 228 23.09 -6.45 16.86
C GLY A 228 23.32 -7.68 15.96
N ALA A 229 23.77 -7.57 14.69
CA ALA A 229 25.13 -7.22 14.21
C ALA A 229 26.13 -8.38 14.47
N ASP A 230 27.07 -8.82 13.63
CA ASP A 230 27.63 -8.44 12.32
C ASP A 230 28.59 -9.57 11.84
N SER A 231 29.12 -9.45 10.62
CA SER A 231 30.34 -10.07 10.03
C SER A 231 30.16 -11.44 9.35
N VAL A 232 30.62 -11.72 8.13
CA VAL A 232 31.80 -11.27 7.34
C VAL A 232 31.41 -11.07 5.87
#